data_AF-A0A0B7INJ1-F1
#
_entry.id   AF-A0A0B7INJ1-F1
#
_cell.length_a   1.000
_cell.length_b   1.000
_cell.length_c   1.000
_cell.angle_alpha   90.00
_cell.angle_beta   90.00
_cell.angle_gamma   90.00
#
_symmetry.space_group_name_H-M   'P 1'
#
loop_
_entity.id
_entity.type
_entity.pdbx_description
1 polymer ?
#
loop_
_entity_poly.entity_id
_entity_poly.type
_entity_poly.pdbx_seq_one_letter_code
_entity_poly.pdbx_strand_id
1 'polypeptide(L)'
;MDSDPPSLFLTLSTIDTTLIVQFVAFLALLLCSALISGAEVALFSFSSTEVNAAREDGTPTGKIIANLLDSPKKLLATILIANNLINISIVLLFVDLGDFLFGKVDYQLFDIISLKTIIDVGLVTFLILLFW
;
A
#
# COMPACT_ATOMS: atom_id res chain seq x y z
N MET A 1 3.81 -44.80 -21.54
CA MET A 1 4.06 -44.58 -20.11
C MET A 1 3.10 -43.48 -19.71
N ASP A 2 2.03 -43.85 -19.03
CA ASP A 2 1.05 -42.90 -18.50
C ASP A 2 1.77 -42.04 -17.46
N SER A 3 1.81 -40.73 -17.69
CA SER A 3 2.35 -39.79 -16.71
C SER A 3 1.33 -39.68 -15.58
N ASP A 4 1.60 -40.30 -14.43
CA ASP A 4 0.79 -40.11 -13.23
C ASP A 4 0.52 -38.61 -13.01
N PRO A 5 -0.72 -38.20 -12.68
CA PRO A 5 -1.01 -36.80 -12.43
C PRO A 5 -0.09 -36.29 -11.30
N PRO A 6 0.54 -35.11 -11.45
CA PRO A 6 1.42 -34.58 -10.44
C PRO A 6 0.68 -34.54 -9.10
N SER A 7 1.25 -35.20 -8.10
CA SER A 7 0.67 -35.26 -6.76
C SER A 7 0.44 -33.85 -6.22
N LEU A 8 -0.65 -33.65 -5.47
CA LEU A 8 -1.02 -32.36 -4.87
C LEU A 8 0.14 -31.67 -4.14
N PHE A 9 1.05 -32.46 -3.56
CA PHE A 9 2.26 -31.99 -2.90
C PHE A 9 3.29 -31.37 -3.88
N LEU A 10 3.43 -31.95 -5.08
CA LEU A 10 4.30 -31.41 -6.13
C LEU A 10 3.72 -30.11 -6.72
N THR A 11 2.40 -30.03 -6.87
CA THR A 11 1.70 -28.81 -7.33
C THR A 11 1.74 -27.68 -6.30
N LEU A 12 1.73 -28.00 -5.00
CA LEU A 12 1.96 -27.02 -3.94
C LEU A 12 3.43 -26.57 -3.87
N SER A 13 4.38 -27.45 -4.20
CA SER A 13 5.80 -27.12 -4.27
C SER A 13 6.18 -26.26 -5.50
N THR A 14 5.36 -26.25 -6.55
CA THR A 14 5.52 -25.36 -7.72
C THR A 14 4.95 -23.96 -7.52
N ILE A 15 4.33 -23.69 -6.36
CA ILE A 15 3.88 -22.35 -6.02
C ILE A 15 5.13 -21.52 -5.69
N ASP A 16 5.38 -20.50 -6.49
CA ASP A 16 6.43 -19.52 -6.25
C ASP A 16 6.15 -18.79 -4.93
N THR A 17 6.72 -19.31 -3.84
CA THR A 17 6.55 -18.77 -2.49
C THR A 17 6.97 -17.30 -2.44
N THR A 18 7.98 -16.92 -3.25
CA THR A 18 8.40 -15.54 -3.46
C THR A 18 7.28 -14.65 -3.99
N LEU A 19 6.55 -15.09 -5.03
CA LEU A 19 5.44 -14.32 -5.60
C LEU A 19 4.30 -14.15 -4.61
N ILE A 20 3.99 -15.19 -3.82
CA ILE A 20 2.99 -15.08 -2.75
C ILE A 20 3.41 -14.05 -1.71
N VAL A 21 4.65 -14.12 -1.23
CA VAL A 21 5.17 -13.16 -0.25
C VAL A 21 5.13 -11.74 -0.79
N GLN A 22 5.52 -11.53 -2.05
CA GLN A 22 5.44 -10.22 -2.71
C GLN A 22 3.99 -9.72 -2.80
N PHE A 23 3.04 -10.58 -3.19
CA PHE A 23 1.63 -10.20 -3.32
C PHE A 23 1.00 -9.86 -1.96
N VAL A 24 1.31 -10.65 -0.93
CA VAL A 24 0.87 -10.39 0.45
C VAL A 24 1.48 -9.09 0.98
N ALA A 25 2.77 -8.87 0.76
CA ALA A 25 3.45 -7.64 1.17
C ALA A 25 2.86 -6.41 0.44
N PHE A 26 2.59 -6.54 -0.87
CA PHE A 26 1.97 -5.49 -1.66
C PHE A 26 0.57 -5.12 -1.14
N LEU A 27 -0.27 -6.11 -0.85
CA LEU A 27 -1.61 -5.87 -0.29
C LEU A 27 -1.54 -5.25 1.11
N ALA A 28 -0.63 -5.72 1.96
CA ALA A 28 -0.40 -5.14 3.27
C ALA A 28 0.02 -3.67 3.18
N LEU A 29 0.91 -3.32 2.24
CA LEU A 29 1.32 -1.93 2.02
C LEU A 29 0.18 -1.05 1.52
N LEU A 30 -0.68 -1.53 0.62
CA LEU A 30 -1.88 -0.78 0.20
C LEU A 30 -2.82 -0.52 1.38
N LEU A 31 -3.04 -1.52 2.24
CA LEU A 31 -3.84 -1.35 3.47
C LEU A 31 -3.20 -0.36 4.44
N CYS A 32 -1.87 -0.39 4.59
CA CYS A 32 -1.15 0.58 5.42
C CYS A 32 -1.27 2.01 4.86
N SER A 33 -1.14 2.19 3.54
CA SER A 33 -1.33 3.49 2.87
C SER A 33 -2.74 4.03 3.15
N ALA A 34 -3.77 3.20 2.91
CA ALA A 34 -5.17 3.54 3.16
C ALA A 34 -5.43 3.93 4.63
N LEU A 35 -4.86 3.17 5.58
CA LEU A 35 -5.04 3.41 7.01
C LEU A 35 -4.37 4.71 7.45
N ILE A 36 -3.17 5.01 6.96
CA ILE A 36 -2.43 6.22 7.31
C ILE A 36 -3.11 7.47 6.77
N SER A 37 -3.54 7.45 5.51
CA SER A 37 -4.30 8.56 4.91
C SER A 37 -5.66 8.75 5.60
N GLY A 38 -6.36 7.66 5.91
CA GLY A 38 -7.59 7.72 6.72
C GLY A 38 -7.37 8.29 8.12
N ALA A 39 -6.27 7.92 8.78
CA ALA A 39 -5.90 8.46 10.08
C ALA A 39 -5.52 9.94 10.03
N GLU A 40 -4.86 10.39 8.96
CA GLU A 40 -4.56 11.81 8.73
C GLU A 40 -5.85 12.63 8.70
N VAL A 41 -6.79 12.23 7.84
CA VAL A 41 -8.08 12.92 7.71
C VAL A 41 -8.85 12.91 9.03
N ALA A 42 -8.90 11.78 9.73
CA ALA A 42 -9.62 11.65 11.00
C ALA A 42 -8.99 12.44 12.16
N LEU A 43 -7.66 12.45 12.27
CA LEU A 43 -6.96 13.18 13.34
C LEU A 43 -7.05 14.69 13.11
N PHE A 44 -6.87 15.14 11.86
CA PHE A 44 -6.88 16.57 11.54
C PHE A 44 -8.28 17.14 11.26
N SER A 45 -9.33 16.31 11.25
CA SER A 45 -10.72 16.81 11.21
C SER A 45 -11.21 17.37 12.55
N PHE A 46 -10.55 17.05 13.67
CA PHE A 46 -10.93 17.56 14.99
C PHE A 46 -10.67 19.07 15.13
N SER A 47 -11.66 19.80 15.65
CA SER A 47 -11.49 21.19 16.07
C SER A 47 -10.74 21.30 17.40
N SER A 48 -10.13 22.45 17.67
CA SER A 48 -9.44 22.73 18.94
C SER A 48 -10.37 22.58 20.15
N THR A 49 -11.66 22.88 20.01
CA THR A 49 -12.65 22.71 21.07
C THR A 49 -12.92 21.24 21.36
N GLU A 50 -13.05 20.40 20.35
CA GLU A 50 -13.26 18.96 20.50
C GLU A 50 -12.04 18.26 21.12
N VAL A 51 -10.83 18.70 20.76
CA VAL A 51 -9.59 18.19 21.37
C VAL A 51 -9.52 18.53 22.86
N ASN A 52 -9.88 19.75 23.23
CA ASN A 52 -9.91 20.18 24.64
C ASN A 52 -10.99 19.42 25.43
N ALA A 53 -12.19 19.23 24.86
CA ALA A 53 -13.23 18.43 25.49
C ALA A 53 -12.78 16.96 25.69
N ALA A 54 -12.15 16.35 24.68
CA ALA A 54 -11.61 14.99 24.78
C ALA A 54 -10.49 14.84 25.83
N ARG A 55 -9.74 15.93 26.09
CA ARG A 55 -8.74 15.99 27.16
C ARG A 55 -9.38 16.05 28.55
N GLU A 56 -10.49 16.78 28.68
CA GLU A 56 -11.24 16.96 29.95
C GLU A 56 -12.10 15.74 30.31
N ASP A 57 -12.66 15.04 29.32
CA ASP A 57 -13.46 13.81 29.50
C ASP A 57 -12.68 12.66 30.17
N GLY A 58 -11.35 12.76 30.26
CA GLY A 58 -10.51 11.87 31.07
C GLY A 58 -10.30 10.47 30.50
N THR A 59 -10.89 10.15 29.35
CA THR A 59 -10.72 8.84 28.69
C THR A 59 -9.27 8.63 28.22
N PRO A 60 -8.76 7.38 28.25
CA PRO A 60 -7.40 7.09 27.78
C PRO A 60 -7.22 7.46 26.30
N THR A 61 -8.23 7.21 25.46
CA THR A 61 -8.21 7.53 24.03
C THR A 61 -8.19 9.04 23.79
N GLY A 62 -9.01 9.82 24.51
CA GLY A 62 -9.04 11.28 24.38
C GLY A 62 -7.70 11.93 24.74
N LYS A 63 -7.03 11.41 25.78
CA LYS A 63 -5.67 11.85 26.13
C LYS A 63 -4.64 11.56 25.03
N ILE A 64 -4.72 10.40 24.38
CA ILE A 64 -3.82 10.04 23.28
C ILE A 64 -4.02 10.99 22.11
N ILE A 65 -5.27 11.21 21.69
CA ILE A 65 -5.61 12.11 20.56
C ILE A 65 -5.12 13.53 20.85
N ALA A 66 -5.39 14.05 22.06
CA ALA A 66 -4.92 15.37 22.46
C ALA A 66 -3.38 15.49 22.46
N ASN A 67 -2.67 14.47 22.94
CA ASN A 67 -1.21 14.48 22.94
C ASN A 67 -0.61 14.42 21.52
N LEU A 68 -1.25 13.69 20.60
CA LEU A 68 -0.82 13.65 19.19
C LEU A 68 -1.04 15.01 18.51
N LEU A 69 -2.17 15.67 18.80
CA LEU A 69 -2.55 16.95 18.21
C LEU A 69 -1.92 18.18 18.90
N ASP A 70 -1.30 18.04 20.07
CA ASP A 70 -0.49 19.09 20.72
C ASP A 70 0.74 19.47 19.88
N SER A 71 1.23 18.56 19.04
CA SER A 71 2.37 18.77 18.12
C SER A 71 2.00 18.43 16.68
N PRO A 72 1.00 19.12 16.08
CA PRO A 72 0.39 18.73 14.82
C PRO A 72 1.39 18.76 13.66
N LYS A 73 2.37 19.68 13.70
CA LYS A 73 3.46 19.76 12.71
C LYS A 73 4.35 18.52 12.70
N LYS A 74 4.69 17.98 13.87
CA LYS A 74 5.54 16.78 13.98
C LYS A 74 4.77 15.53 13.55
N LEU A 75 3.50 15.45 13.93
CA LEU A 75 2.59 14.39 13.51
C LEU A 75 2.44 14.38 11.99
N LEU A 76 2.11 15.51 11.38
CA LEU A 76 1.97 15.66 9.93
C LEU A 76 3.26 15.27 9.19
N ALA A 77 4.42 15.73 9.68
CA ALA A 77 5.70 15.36 9.08
C ALA A 77 5.95 13.84 9.14
N THR A 78 5.58 13.19 10.24
CA THR A 78 5.73 11.74 10.41
C THR A 78 4.81 10.96 9.46
N ILE A 79 3.55 11.40 9.35
CA ILE A 79 2.55 10.83 8.42
C ILE A 79 3.05 10.97 6.98
N LEU A 80 3.53 12.15 6.57
CA LEU A 80 4.02 12.40 5.22
C LEU A 80 5.24 11.52 4.87
N ILE A 81 6.17 11.34 5.82
CA ILE A 81 7.33 10.45 5.64
C ILE A 81 6.86 9.00 5.50
N ALA A 82 5.93 8.55 6.35
CA ALA A 82 5.42 7.18 6.30
C ALA A 82 4.66 6.90 4.99
N ASN A 83 3.83 7.85 4.53
CA ASN A 83 3.07 7.74 3.29
C ASN A 83 4.01 7.65 2.08
N ASN A 84 5.04 8.52 2.02
CA ASN A 84 6.05 8.46 0.96
C ASN A 84 6.85 7.16 0.97
N LEU A 85 7.23 6.67 2.15
CA LEU A 85 7.95 5.41 2.28
C LEU A 85 7.12 4.23 1.74
N ILE A 86 5.84 4.17 2.09
CA ILE A 86 4.93 3.12 1.63
C ILE A 86 4.74 3.22 0.12
N ASN A 87 4.52 4.42 -0.42
CA ASN A 87 4.34 4.62 -1.85
C ASN A 87 5.56 4.17 -2.65
N ILE A 88 6.78 4.51 -2.22
CA ILE A 88 8.01 4.02 -2.86
C ILE A 88 8.10 2.49 -2.77
N SER A 89 7.76 1.90 -1.63
CA SER A 89 7.79 0.45 -1.43
C SER A 89 6.81 -0.27 -2.36
N ILE A 90 5.61 0.29 -2.56
CA ILE A 90 4.59 -0.21 -3.50
C ILE A 90 5.15 -0.19 -4.92
N VAL A 91 5.75 0.93 -5.37
CA VAL A 91 6.35 1.02 -6.71
C VAL A 91 7.44 -0.04 -6.90
N LEU A 92 8.34 -0.19 -5.93
CA LEU A 92 9.45 -1.15 -6.03
C LEU A 92 8.97 -2.60 -6.09
N LEU A 93 8.01 -2.99 -5.25
CA LEU A 93 7.45 -4.34 -5.30
C LEU A 93 6.63 -4.59 -6.56
N PHE A 94 5.98 -3.55 -7.09
CA PHE A 94 5.15 -3.67 -8.28
C PHE A 94 5.96 -3.93 -9.55
N VAL A 95 7.26 -3.64 -9.60
CA VAL A 95 8.11 -3.96 -10.76
C VAL A 95 8.06 -5.46 -11.08
N ASP A 96 8.36 -6.29 -10.08
CA ASP A 96 8.34 -7.75 -10.23
C ASP A 96 6.91 -8.29 -10.43
N LEU A 97 5.94 -7.71 -9.71
CA LEU A 97 4.54 -8.10 -9.82
C LEU A 97 3.94 -7.77 -11.20
N GLY A 98 4.28 -6.62 -11.76
CA GLY A 98 3.86 -6.19 -13.09
C GLY A 98 4.46 -7.05 -14.19
N ASP A 99 5.72 -7.48 -14.03
CA ASP A 99 6.34 -8.49 -14.90
C ASP A 99 5.58 -9.82 -14.86
N PHE A 100 5.16 -10.28 -13.69
CA PHE A 100 4.34 -11.49 -13.57
C PHE A 100 2.93 -11.34 -14.18
N LEU A 101 2.26 -10.21 -13.94
CA LEU A 101 0.87 -9.97 -14.36
C LEU A 101 0.75 -9.64 -15.85
N PHE A 102 1.67 -8.83 -16.38
CA PHE A 102 1.60 -8.25 -17.72
C PHE A 102 2.80 -8.61 -18.60
N GLY A 103 3.72 -9.47 -18.16
CA GLY A 103 4.89 -9.87 -18.94
C GLY A 103 4.58 -10.57 -20.26
N LYS A 104 3.36 -11.09 -20.43
CA LYS A 104 2.88 -11.69 -21.69
C LYS A 104 2.31 -10.65 -22.68
N VAL A 105 2.19 -9.38 -22.27
CA VAL A 105 1.69 -8.29 -23.11
C VAL A 105 2.85 -7.77 -23.95
N ASP A 106 3.11 -8.43 -25.07
CA ASP A 106 4.15 -8.04 -26.03
C ASP A 106 3.53 -7.26 -27.20
N TYR A 107 3.06 -6.05 -26.88
CA TYR A 107 2.61 -5.10 -27.88
C TYR A 107 3.43 -3.82 -27.76
N GLN A 108 4.11 -3.47 -28.84
CA GLN A 108 4.92 -2.27 -28.92
C GLN A 108 4.12 -1.16 -29.60
N LEU A 109 4.09 0.00 -28.94
CA LEU A 109 3.51 1.23 -29.45
C LEU A 109 4.64 2.12 -30.00
N PHE A 110 4.50 2.54 -31.26
CA PHE A 110 5.49 3.36 -31.97
C PHE A 110 6.91 2.76 -32.03
N ASP A 111 7.07 1.45 -31.86
CA ASP A 111 8.37 0.75 -31.85
C ASP A 111 9.34 1.21 -30.73
N ILE A 112 8.82 1.99 -29.75
CA ILE A 112 9.63 2.63 -28.69
C ILE A 112 9.08 2.31 -27.30
N ILE A 113 7.75 2.24 -27.14
CA ILE A 113 7.10 2.10 -25.82
C ILE A 113 6.32 0.79 -25.77
N SER A 114 6.61 -0.04 -24.76
CA SER A 114 5.83 -1.24 -24.49
C SER A 114 4.49 -0.88 -23.84
N LEU A 115 3.38 -1.39 -24.36
CA LEU A 115 2.05 -1.22 -23.76
C LEU A 115 2.01 -1.70 -22.31
N LYS A 116 2.77 -2.76 -22.00
CA LYS A 116 3.03 -3.23 -20.64
C LYS A 116 3.44 -2.09 -19.70
N THR A 117 4.45 -1.29 -20.08
CA THR A 117 4.97 -0.21 -19.23
C THR A 117 3.92 0.87 -18.97
N ILE A 118 3.09 1.19 -19.97
CA ILE A 118 2.00 2.16 -19.80
C ILE A 118 0.97 1.62 -18.80
N ILE A 119 0.60 0.35 -18.93
CA ILE A 119 -0.36 -0.30 -18.03
C ILE A 119 0.21 -0.38 -16.62
N ASP A 120 1.47 -0.78 -16.46
CA ASP A 120 2.13 -0.92 -15.16
C ASP A 120 2.19 0.42 -14.43
N VAL A 121 2.74 1.45 -15.09
CA VAL A 121 2.86 2.79 -14.51
C VAL A 121 1.47 3.37 -14.23
N GLY A 122 0.52 3.21 -15.15
CA GLY A 122 -0.85 3.69 -14.97
C GLY A 122 -1.55 3.02 -13.79
N LEU A 123 -1.45 1.69 -13.68
CA LEU A 123 -2.09 0.91 -12.63
C LEU A 123 -1.48 1.20 -11.26
N VAL A 124 -0.15 1.15 -11.13
CA VAL A 124 0.51 1.41 -9.84
C VAL A 124 0.29 2.84 -9.36
N THR A 125 0.34 3.82 -10.28
CA THR A 125 0.08 5.22 -9.95
C THR A 125 -1.36 5.42 -9.53
N PHE A 126 -2.32 4.80 -10.23
CA PHE A 126 -3.73 4.83 -9.83
C PHE A 126 -3.95 4.26 -8.43
N LEU A 127 -3.35 3.10 -8.14
CA LEU A 127 -3.46 2.46 -6.82
C LEU A 127 -2.84 3.32 -5.71
N ILE A 128 -1.70 3.96 -5.95
CA ILE A 128 -1.05 4.86 -4.99
C ILE A 128 -1.89 6.12 -4.77
N LEU A 129 -2.36 6.77 -5.84
CA LEU A 129 -3.16 7.99 -5.75
C LEU A 129 -4.53 7.79 -5.10
N LEU A 130 -5.05 6.56 -5.10
CA LEU A 130 -6.32 6.24 -4.45
C LEU A 130 -6.24 6.39 -2.93
N PHE A 131 -5.05 6.20 -2.35
CA PHE A 131 -4.81 6.23 -0.91
C PHE A 131 -3.89 7.36 -0.48
N TRP A 132 -3.39 8.18 -1.40
CA TRP A 132 -2.51 9.30 -1.10
C TRP A 132 -3.29 10.52 -0.60
#